data_AF-A0A7K4LD66-F1
#
_entry.id   AF-A0A7K4LD66-F1
#
_cell.length_a   1.000
_cell.length_b   1.000
_cell.length_c   1.000
_cell.angle_alpha   90.00
_cell.angle_beta   90.00
_cell.angle_gamma   90.00
#
_symmetry.space_group_name_H-M   'P 1'
#
loop_
_entity.id
_entity.type
_entity.pdbx_description
1 polymer ?
#
loop_
_entity_poly.entity_id
_entity_poly.type
_entity_poly.pdbx_seq_one_letter_code
_entity_poly.pdbx_strand_id
1 'polypeptide(L)'
;QGIVYPGGNYSAPPFVAAPFTVPDQSDSMLYLAFSEYFFQTSSFAYYTAGAFNITITEETCSYFNISTEIFSSVIPEVAQYSVTPYPVMLKLMATEIPIISLQQDSFTIEIQGSMEVFAVLPDSSTQLLFTMSIAANTSIAVNIFDQKLMGSLCLNR
;
A
#
# COMPACT_ATOMS: atom_id res chain seq x y z
N GLN A 1 17.99 -15.34 -11.51
CA GLN A 1 17.41 -15.23 -10.15
C GLN A 1 16.28 -14.22 -10.22
N GLY A 2 15.14 -14.48 -9.58
CA GLY A 2 14.00 -13.56 -9.53
C GLY A 2 13.93 -12.86 -8.18
N ILE A 3 14.86 -11.96 -7.90
CA ILE A 3 14.96 -11.21 -6.63
C ILE A 3 14.89 -9.73 -6.95
N VAL A 4 14.13 -8.97 -6.16
CA VAL A 4 14.09 -7.51 -6.23
C VAL A 4 14.87 -6.91 -5.07
N TYR A 5 15.69 -5.91 -5.37
CA TYR A 5 16.52 -5.20 -4.40
C TYR A 5 16.14 -3.72 -4.38
N PRO A 6 16.22 -3.05 -3.20
CA PRO A 6 16.15 -1.60 -3.13
C PRO A 6 17.28 -0.95 -3.95
N GLY A 7 16.99 0.20 -4.56
CA GLY A 7 18.01 0.96 -5.29
C GLY A 7 19.19 1.33 -4.39
N GLY A 8 20.41 0.93 -4.77
CA GLY A 8 21.63 1.24 -4.01
C GLY A 8 21.89 0.36 -2.79
N ASN A 9 21.01 -0.60 -2.47
CA ASN A 9 21.21 -1.58 -1.40
C ASN A 9 20.94 -3.00 -1.91
N TYR A 10 21.98 -3.83 -1.96
CA TYR A 10 21.92 -5.21 -2.47
C TYR A 10 22.08 -6.26 -1.36
N SER A 11 21.76 -5.90 -0.11
CA SER A 11 21.72 -6.87 0.98
C SER A 11 20.70 -7.98 0.70
N ALA A 12 21.02 -9.19 1.16
CA ALA A 12 20.12 -10.32 1.03
C ALA A 12 18.77 -10.03 1.73
N PRO A 13 17.63 -10.28 1.06
CA PRO A 13 16.33 -10.07 1.67
C PRO A 13 16.06 -11.09 2.79
N PRO A 14 15.21 -10.77 3.77
CA PRO A 14 14.97 -11.62 4.95
C PRO A 14 14.09 -12.85 4.69
N PHE A 15 13.81 -13.18 3.43
CA PHE A 15 12.95 -14.30 3.04
C PHE A 15 13.77 -15.48 2.49
N VAL A 16 13.18 -16.67 2.54
CA VAL A 16 13.78 -17.89 1.99
C VAL A 16 12.92 -18.38 0.83
N ALA A 17 13.54 -18.66 -0.31
CA ALA A 17 12.83 -19.18 -1.47
C ALA A 17 12.36 -20.62 -1.23
N ALA A 18 11.06 -20.86 -1.38
CA ALA A 18 10.49 -22.21 -1.39
C ALA A 18 10.57 -22.82 -2.81
N PRO A 19 10.83 -24.13 -2.93
CA PRO A 19 10.72 -24.82 -4.21
C PRO A 19 9.25 -24.85 -4.66
N PHE A 20 9.02 -24.73 -5.96
CA PHE A 20 7.70 -24.90 -6.57
C PHE A 20 7.86 -25.63 -7.90
N THR A 21 6.79 -26.32 -8.32
CA THR A 21 6.77 -27.09 -9.57
C THR A 21 5.93 -26.37 -10.61
N VAL A 22 6.47 -26.27 -11.83
CA VAL A 22 5.69 -25.85 -12.99
C VAL A 22 5.07 -27.09 -13.61
N PRO A 23 3.76 -27.12 -13.89
CA PRO A 23 3.13 -28.24 -14.58
C PRO A 23 3.82 -28.52 -15.92
N ASP A 24 4.05 -29.79 -16.22
CA ASP A 24 4.57 -30.21 -17.52
C ASP A 24 3.44 -30.14 -18.56
N GLN A 25 3.27 -28.95 -19.12
CA GLN A 25 2.32 -28.66 -20.19
C GLN A 25 3.09 -28.25 -21.44
N SER A 26 2.56 -28.61 -22.61
CA SER A 26 3.17 -28.34 -23.93
C SER A 26 2.21 -27.63 -24.88
N ASP A 27 1.20 -26.95 -24.33
CA ASP A 27 0.21 -26.19 -25.10
C ASP A 27 0.70 -24.78 -25.49
N SER A 28 1.83 -24.33 -24.95
CA SER A 28 2.39 -23.00 -25.16
C SER A 28 3.89 -23.05 -25.46
N MET A 29 4.39 -22.07 -26.23
CA MET A 29 5.83 -21.99 -26.58
C MET A 29 6.72 -21.59 -25.39
N LEU A 30 6.14 -20.92 -24.39
CA LEU A 30 6.86 -20.41 -23.22
C LEU A 30 5.92 -20.43 -22.01
N TYR A 31 6.45 -20.88 -20.88
CA TYR A 31 5.82 -20.74 -19.57
C TYR A 31 6.69 -19.85 -18.69
N LEU A 32 6.05 -18.87 -18.05
CA LEU A 32 6.67 -18.02 -17.04
C LEU A 32 6.08 -18.39 -15.70
N ALA A 33 6.94 -18.57 -14.70
CA ALA A 33 6.52 -18.85 -13.35
C ALA A 33 7.16 -17.87 -12.38
N PHE A 34 6.33 -17.35 -11.47
CA PHE A 34 6.71 -16.39 -10.45
C PHE A 34 6.49 -17.04 -9.09
N SER A 35 7.51 -16.99 -8.24
CA SER A 35 7.42 -17.52 -6.88
C SER A 35 6.83 -16.49 -5.93
N GLU A 36 6.25 -16.94 -4.81
CA GLU A 36 5.91 -16.06 -3.70
C GLU A 36 7.11 -15.21 -3.26
N TYR A 37 8.30 -15.82 -3.23
CA TYR A 37 9.57 -15.18 -2.90
C TYR A 37 9.90 -13.98 -3.79
N PHE A 38 9.63 -14.04 -5.11
CA PHE A 38 9.80 -12.90 -6.00
C PHE A 38 8.94 -11.71 -5.56
N PHE A 39 7.67 -11.95 -5.19
CA PHE A 39 6.78 -10.90 -4.73
C PHE A 39 7.15 -10.40 -3.33
N GLN A 40 7.48 -11.28 -2.39
CA GLN A 40 7.93 -10.89 -1.04
C GLN A 40 9.16 -9.97 -1.07
N THR A 41 10.16 -10.32 -1.89
CA THR A 41 11.35 -9.47 -2.06
C THR A 41 11.00 -8.13 -2.72
N SER A 42 10.04 -8.12 -3.64
CA SER A 42 9.50 -6.87 -4.22
C SER A 42 8.85 -5.99 -3.14
N SER A 43 7.96 -6.55 -2.33
CA SER A 43 7.29 -5.83 -1.23
C SER A 43 8.30 -5.20 -0.27
N PHE A 44 9.31 -5.98 0.15
CA PHE A 44 10.38 -5.48 1.00
C PHE A 44 11.20 -4.37 0.36
N ALA A 45 11.55 -4.50 -0.92
CA ALA A 45 12.30 -3.46 -1.63
C ALA A 45 11.52 -2.14 -1.71
N TYR A 46 10.23 -2.19 -2.04
CA TYR A 46 9.38 -0.99 -2.06
C TYR A 46 9.16 -0.39 -0.67
N TYR A 47 8.98 -1.24 0.34
CA TYR A 47 8.82 -0.80 1.73
C TYR A 47 10.07 -0.08 2.25
N THR A 48 11.24 -0.69 2.08
CA THR A 48 12.51 -0.08 2.51
C THR A 48 12.88 1.17 1.72
N ALA A 49 12.40 1.29 0.48
CA ALA A 49 12.52 2.50 -0.32
C ALA A 49 11.52 3.61 0.08
N GLY A 50 10.62 3.36 1.03
CA GLY A 50 9.63 4.33 1.50
C GLY A 50 8.43 4.53 0.56
N ALA A 51 8.20 3.62 -0.39
CA ALA A 51 7.13 3.76 -1.39
C ALA A 51 5.72 3.70 -0.79
N PHE A 52 5.56 3.15 0.42
CA PHE A 52 4.28 3.10 1.13
C PHE A 52 4.02 4.33 2.04
N ASN A 53 4.83 5.38 1.92
CA ASN A 53 4.62 6.65 2.63
C ASN A 53 3.95 7.64 1.68
N ILE A 54 2.66 7.91 1.88
CA ILE A 54 1.84 8.73 0.99
C ILE A 54 1.28 9.91 1.78
N THR A 55 1.41 11.11 1.21
CA THR A 55 0.74 12.30 1.75
C THR A 55 -0.33 12.74 0.77
N ILE A 56 -1.58 12.83 1.23
CA ILE A 56 -2.72 13.31 0.45
C ILE A 56 -3.11 14.68 1.00
N THR A 57 -3.04 15.68 0.13
CA THR A 57 -3.55 17.04 0.32
C THR A 57 -4.61 17.36 -0.72
N GLU A 58 -5.33 18.46 -0.53
CA GLU A 58 -6.32 18.97 -1.50
C GLU A 58 -5.73 19.11 -2.92
N GLU A 59 -4.49 19.60 -3.03
CA GLU A 59 -3.79 19.75 -4.32
C GLU A 59 -3.51 18.42 -5.01
N THR A 60 -3.20 17.37 -4.24
CA THR A 60 -2.89 16.04 -4.78
C THR A 60 -4.13 15.25 -5.19
N CYS A 61 -5.29 15.56 -4.61
CA CYS A 61 -6.51 14.79 -4.85
C CYS A 61 -7.76 15.66 -4.81
N SER A 62 -7.97 16.45 -5.88
CA SER A 62 -9.13 17.35 -6.02
C SER A 62 -10.49 16.65 -6.02
N TYR A 63 -10.52 15.31 -6.18
CA TYR A 63 -11.74 14.51 -6.11
C TYR A 63 -12.27 14.32 -4.68
N PHE A 64 -11.39 14.41 -3.69
CA PHE A 64 -11.75 14.30 -2.28
C PHE A 64 -11.51 15.64 -1.60
N ASN A 65 -12.55 16.48 -1.55
CA ASN A 65 -12.51 17.68 -0.71
C ASN A 65 -12.71 17.26 0.75
N ILE A 66 -11.61 16.84 1.40
CA ILE A 66 -11.63 16.41 2.79
C ILE A 66 -11.41 17.62 3.69
N SER A 67 -12.41 17.92 4.51
CA SER A 67 -12.36 18.99 5.50
C SER A 67 -12.61 18.47 6.92
N THR A 68 -12.27 19.28 7.91
CA THR A 68 -12.54 18.96 9.33
C THR A 68 -14.04 18.77 9.62
N GLU A 69 -14.92 19.36 8.81
CA GLU A 69 -16.37 19.21 8.93
C GLU A 69 -16.83 17.75 8.76
N ILE A 70 -16.24 17.02 7.81
CA ILE A 70 -16.58 15.60 7.58
C ILE A 70 -16.34 14.79 8.86
N PHE A 71 -15.19 15.02 9.51
CA PHE A 71 -14.83 14.31 10.73
C PHE A 71 -15.60 14.78 11.95
N SER A 72 -16.01 16.05 12.00
CA SER A 72 -16.77 16.62 13.12
C SER A 72 -18.09 15.88 13.40
N SER A 73 -18.68 15.28 12.37
CA SER A 73 -19.92 14.49 12.49
C SER A 73 -19.73 13.13 13.17
N VAL A 74 -18.51 12.58 13.13
CA VAL A 74 -18.18 11.25 13.66
C VAL A 74 -17.34 11.36 14.94
N ILE A 75 -16.47 12.37 15.02
CA ILE A 75 -15.53 12.62 16.11
C ILE A 75 -15.79 14.05 16.65
N PRO A 76 -16.65 14.20 17.66
CA PRO A 76 -17.05 15.52 18.19
C PRO A 76 -15.88 16.38 18.69
N GLU A 77 -14.79 15.76 19.14
CA GLU A 77 -13.57 16.45 19.57
C GLU A 77 -12.95 17.27 18.43
N VAL A 78 -13.09 16.83 17.17
CA VAL A 78 -12.63 17.60 16.00
C VAL A 78 -13.39 18.94 15.89
N ALA A 79 -14.68 18.95 16.23
CA ALA A 79 -15.51 20.17 16.20
C ALA A 79 -15.06 21.20 17.25
N GLN A 80 -14.39 20.77 18.33
CA GLN A 80 -13.92 21.68 19.37
C GLN A 80 -12.73 22.52 18.91
N TYR A 81 -11.96 22.05 17.93
CA TYR A 81 -10.76 22.74 17.46
C TYR A 81 -11.07 23.92 16.53
N SER A 82 -12.20 23.94 15.83
CA SER A 82 -12.64 25.12 15.08
C SER A 82 -14.10 25.10 14.66
N VAL A 83 -14.68 26.30 14.69
CA VAL A 83 -16.05 26.59 14.23
C VAL A 83 -16.13 26.63 12.70
N THR A 84 -15.01 26.91 12.02
CA THR A 84 -14.91 26.96 10.55
C THR A 84 -14.20 25.70 10.03
N PRO A 85 -14.69 25.09 8.94
CA PRO A 85 -14.01 23.96 8.31
C PRO A 85 -12.63 24.33 7.79
N TYR A 86 -11.62 23.50 8.07
CA TYR A 86 -10.29 23.60 7.50
C TYR A 86 -9.99 22.45 6.54
N PRO A 87 -9.14 22.66 5.51
CA PRO A 87 -8.63 21.57 4.70
C PRO A 87 -7.89 20.54 5.55
N VAL A 88 -7.94 19.28 5.12
CA VAL A 88 -7.26 18.17 5.80
C VAL A 88 -6.11 17.65 4.95
N MET A 89 -5.00 17.36 5.63
CA MET A 89 -3.89 16.60 5.08
C MET A 89 -3.87 15.21 5.74
N LEU A 90 -3.81 14.17 4.91
CA LEU A 90 -3.68 12.78 5.36
C LEU A 90 -2.25 12.30 5.11
N LYS A 91 -1.62 11.72 6.12
CA LYS A 91 -0.34 11.01 5.97
C LYS A 91 -0.57 9.53 6.23
N LEU A 92 -0.40 8.71 5.20
CA LEU A 92 -0.50 7.27 5.27
C LEU A 92 0.90 6.66 5.25
N MET A 93 1.13 5.67 6.09
CA MET A 93 2.39 4.93 6.13
C MET A 93 2.14 3.46 6.46
N ALA A 94 2.86 2.56 5.79
CA ALA A 94 2.94 1.17 6.23
C ALA A 94 3.78 1.08 7.51
N THR A 95 3.30 0.35 8.51
CA THR A 95 3.99 0.19 9.80
C THR A 95 4.93 -1.01 9.82
N GLU A 96 4.74 -1.92 8.87
CA GLU A 96 5.57 -3.10 8.64
C GLU A 96 5.59 -3.46 7.15
N ILE A 97 6.46 -4.40 6.78
CA ILE A 97 6.58 -4.86 5.39
C ILE A 97 5.26 -5.52 4.98
N PRO A 98 4.60 -5.08 3.87
CA PRO A 98 3.38 -5.74 3.41
C PRO A 98 3.61 -7.21 3.11
N ILE A 99 2.75 -8.05 3.67
CA ILE A 99 2.88 -9.51 3.59
C ILE A 99 2.20 -9.97 2.33
N ILE A 100 2.93 -10.74 1.52
CA ILE A 100 2.42 -11.35 0.30
C ILE A 100 2.34 -12.86 0.48
N SER A 101 1.17 -13.41 0.17
CA SER A 101 0.87 -14.84 0.22
C SER A 101 0.36 -15.30 -1.14
N LEU A 102 1.03 -16.30 -1.71
CA LEU A 102 0.68 -16.91 -2.98
C LEU A 102 0.41 -18.40 -2.74
N GLN A 103 -0.87 -18.73 -2.60
CA GLN A 103 -1.37 -20.07 -2.40
C GLN A 103 -2.13 -20.55 -3.65
N GLN A 104 -2.45 -21.85 -3.67
CA GLN A 104 -3.30 -22.39 -4.72
C GLN A 104 -4.66 -21.66 -4.69
N ASP A 105 -5.03 -21.06 -5.82
CA ASP A 105 -6.25 -20.27 -6.03
C ASP A 105 -6.38 -18.97 -5.20
N SER A 106 -5.33 -18.58 -4.46
CA SER A 106 -5.37 -17.38 -3.62
C SER A 106 -4.06 -16.60 -3.73
N PHE A 107 -4.16 -15.34 -4.14
CA PHE A 107 -3.04 -14.41 -4.15
C PHE A 107 -3.45 -13.16 -3.40
N THR A 108 -2.82 -12.90 -2.25
CA THR A 108 -3.20 -11.80 -1.36
C THR A 108 -2.02 -10.92 -0.95
N ILE A 109 -2.34 -9.66 -0.62
CA ILE A 109 -1.48 -8.74 0.10
C ILE A 109 -2.19 -8.28 1.36
N GLU A 110 -1.49 -8.37 2.48
CA GLU A 110 -1.88 -7.77 3.75
C GLU A 110 -1.00 -6.55 4.03
N ILE A 111 -1.65 -5.42 4.30
CA ILE A 111 -0.99 -4.15 4.58
C ILE A 111 -1.43 -3.69 5.97
N GLN A 112 -0.49 -3.63 6.91
CA GLN A 112 -0.68 -2.91 8.15
C GLN A 112 -0.04 -1.53 8.03
N GLY A 113 -0.77 -0.53 8.49
CA GLY A 113 -0.34 0.86 8.40
C GLY A 113 -0.96 1.73 9.45
N SER A 114 -0.62 3.01 9.37
CA SER A 114 -1.26 4.06 10.12
C SER A 114 -1.59 5.23 9.21
N MET A 115 -2.61 5.98 9.59
CA MET A 115 -2.94 7.25 9.00
C MET A 115 -3.01 8.32 10.07
N GLU A 116 -2.26 9.38 9.87
CA GLU A 116 -2.34 10.61 10.64
C GLU A 116 -3.17 11.62 9.88
N VAL A 117 -4.11 12.27 10.58
CA VAL A 117 -5.03 13.25 10.00
C VAL A 117 -4.70 14.61 10.60
N PHE A 118 -4.36 15.57 9.74
CA PHE A 118 -4.00 16.92 10.14
C PHE A 118 -5.00 17.94 9.60
N ALA A 119 -5.35 18.94 10.41
CA ALA A 119 -5.95 20.17 9.90
C ALA A 119 -4.85 21.10 9.38
N VAL A 120 -5.09 21.72 8.23
CA VAL A 120 -4.23 22.78 7.68
C VAL A 120 -4.81 24.13 8.08
N LEU A 121 -4.12 24.84 8.96
CA LEU A 121 -4.57 26.12 9.53
C LEU A 121 -4.31 27.29 8.56
N PRO A 122 -4.97 28.45 8.74
CA PRO A 122 -4.81 29.61 7.83
C PRO A 122 -3.38 30.16 7.74
N ASP A 123 -2.56 29.92 8.76
CA ASP A 123 -1.14 30.28 8.79
C ASP A 123 -0.24 29.23 8.09
N SER A 124 -0.84 28.26 7.39
CA SER A 124 -0.20 27.12 6.73
C SER A 124 0.47 26.13 7.68
N SER A 125 0.28 26.27 8.99
CA SER A 125 0.73 25.26 9.94
C SER A 125 -0.24 24.06 9.95
N THR A 126 0.25 22.91 10.40
CA THR A 126 -0.53 21.67 10.45
C THR A 126 -0.73 21.24 11.89
N GLN A 127 -1.96 20.93 12.27
CA GLN A 127 -2.30 20.42 13.59
C GLN A 127 -2.81 18.99 13.49
N LEU A 128 -2.17 18.06 14.20
CA LEU A 128 -2.63 16.68 14.29
C LEU A 128 -3.99 16.63 14.99
N LEU A 129 -4.99 16.04 14.34
CA LEU A 129 -6.32 15.85 14.90
C LEU A 129 -6.41 14.50 15.60
N PHE A 130 -6.05 13.43 14.89
CA PHE A 130 -6.08 12.07 15.38
C PHE A 130 -5.23 11.15 14.50
N THR A 131 -4.99 9.93 14.99
CA THR A 131 -4.26 8.87 14.29
C THR A 131 -5.12 7.62 14.26
N MET A 132 -5.08 6.90 13.15
CA MET A 132 -5.81 5.63 12.96
C MET A 132 -4.85 4.53 12.55
N SER A 133 -5.11 3.31 13.04
CA SER A 133 -4.46 2.10 12.52
C SER A 133 -5.26 1.56 11.35
N ILE A 134 -4.57 1.12 10.30
CA ILE A 134 -5.17 0.58 9.08
C ILE A 134 -4.69 -0.86 8.93
N ALA A 135 -5.65 -1.77 8.76
CA ALA A 135 -5.40 -3.13 8.34
C ALA A 135 -6.18 -3.35 7.04
N ALA A 136 -5.47 -3.59 5.93
CA ALA A 136 -6.07 -3.85 4.63
C ALA A 136 -5.66 -5.23 4.14
N ASN A 137 -6.65 -6.02 3.72
CA ASN A 137 -6.45 -7.30 3.07
C ASN A 137 -6.96 -7.19 1.64
N THR A 138 -6.12 -7.54 0.67
CA THR A 138 -6.37 -7.32 -0.75
C THR A 138 -6.10 -8.60 -1.53
N SER A 139 -6.97 -8.93 -2.49
CA SER A 139 -6.71 -9.98 -3.47
C SER A 139 -6.02 -9.40 -4.71
N ILE A 140 -5.13 -10.18 -5.33
CA ILE A 140 -4.38 -9.79 -6.52
C ILE A 140 -4.84 -10.66 -7.70
N ALA A 141 -5.17 -10.01 -8.80
CA ALA A 141 -5.22 -10.63 -10.12
C ALA A 141 -3.98 -10.23 -10.92
N VAL A 142 -3.32 -11.19 -11.55
CA VAL A 142 -2.14 -10.93 -12.38
C VAL A 142 -2.43 -11.22 -13.84
N ASN A 143 -1.96 -10.35 -14.72
CA ASN A 143 -2.02 -10.54 -16.16
C ASN A 143 -0.68 -10.17 -16.80
N ILE A 144 -0.42 -10.68 -18.01
CA ILE A 144 0.69 -10.25 -18.84
C ILE A 144 0.11 -9.43 -19.99
N PHE A 145 0.53 -8.17 -20.08
CA PHE A 145 0.14 -7.28 -21.16
C PHE A 145 1.36 -6.48 -21.61
N ASP A 146 1.57 -6.40 -22.92
CA ASP A 146 2.73 -5.71 -23.51
C ASP A 146 4.08 -6.11 -22.87
N GLN A 147 4.29 -7.42 -22.71
CA GLN A 147 5.49 -8.01 -22.09
C GLN A 147 5.75 -7.57 -20.63
N LYS A 148 4.74 -7.02 -19.95
CA LYS A 148 4.82 -6.60 -18.55
C LYS A 148 3.90 -7.46 -17.69
N LEU A 149 4.39 -7.79 -16.49
CA LEU A 149 3.56 -8.37 -15.44
C LEU A 149 2.74 -7.26 -14.79
N MET A 150 1.43 -7.28 -14.98
CA MET A 150 0.49 -6.32 -14.41
C MET A 150 -0.28 -6.97 -13.27
N GLY A 151 -0.34 -6.29 -12.13
CA GLY A 151 -1.17 -6.68 -11.00
C GLY A 151 -2.34 -5.73 -10.82
N SER A 152 -3.53 -6.28 -10.59
CA SER A 152 -4.73 -5.55 -10.19
C SER A 152 -5.08 -5.94 -8.76
N LEU A 153 -5.27 -4.93 -7.91
CA LEU A 153 -5.54 -5.08 -6.48
C LEU A 153 -7.04 -4.87 -6.22
N CYS A 154 -7.66 -5.77 -5.48
CA CYS A 154 -9.06 -5.65 -5.05
C CYS A 154 -9.13 -5.75 -3.52
N LEU A 155 -9.57 -4.67 -2.87
CA LEU A 155 -9.72 -4.67 -1.42
C LEU A 155 -10.81 -5.67 -1.01
N ASN A 156 -10.45 -6.60 -0.13
CA ASN A 156 -11.38 -7.60 0.39
C ASN A 156 -12.34 -6.92 1.38
N ARG A 157 -13.60 -7.36 1.38
CA ARG A 157 -14.67 -6.83 2.23
C ARG A 157 -14.70 -7.49 3.60
#